data_AF-X1PTE8-F1
#
_entry.id   AF-X1PTE8-F1
#
_cell.length_a   1.000
_cell.length_b   1.000
_cell.length_c   1.000
_cell.angle_alpha   90.00
_cell.angle_beta   90.00
_cell.angle_gamma   90.00
#
_symmetry.space_group_name_H-M   'P 1'
#
loop_
_entity.id
_entity.type
_entity.pdbx_description
1 polymer ?
#
loop_
_entity_poly.entity_id
_entity_poly.type
_entity_poly.pdbx_seq_one_letter_code
_entity_poly.pdbx_strand_id
1 'polypeptide(L)'
;MEPEEKVRILKHLDTRDLITKIRQYESELEKALKDEMSFKAQNHQYLGSGDCSKIKQILGELNAQAPETNGAGKKMTIADKDAWLVRQRTENKELSEAIQKQRQVAFLIDDHTIKCDMAKRRLAGTIAVLALKTQQLAFLASS
;
A
#
# COMPACT_ATOMS: atom_id res chain seq x y z
N MET A 1 -13.67 36.72 33.17
CA MET A 1 -14.56 36.34 32.05
C MET A 1 -15.94 36.19 32.64
N GLU A 2 -16.95 36.77 31.99
CA GLU A 2 -18.32 36.70 32.50
C GLU A 2 -18.86 35.25 32.45
N PRO A 3 -19.62 34.80 33.45
CA PRO A 3 -20.17 33.43 33.51
C PRO A 3 -20.96 33.03 32.26
N GLU A 4 -21.70 33.97 31.68
CA GLU A 4 -22.51 33.76 30.46
C GLU A 4 -21.64 33.50 29.23
N GLU A 5 -20.52 34.20 29.12
CA GLU A 5 -19.53 34.02 28.06
C GLU A 5 -18.80 32.68 28.20
N LYS A 6 -18.46 32.29 29.44
CA LYS A 6 -17.91 30.97 29.77
C LYS A 6 -18.84 29.84 29.33
N VAL A 7 -20.13 29.93 29.67
CA VAL A 7 -21.14 28.91 29.27
C VAL A 7 -21.32 28.85 27.75
N ARG A 8 -21.32 30.00 27.06
CA ARG A 8 -21.41 30.04 25.59
C ARG A 8 -20.23 29.32 24.94
N ILE A 9 -19.02 29.54 25.43
CA ILE A 9 -17.80 28.89 24.91
C ILE A 9 -17.83 27.38 25.20
N LEU A 10 -18.17 26.97 26.43
CA LEU A 10 -18.25 25.56 26.82
C LEU A 10 -19.23 24.76 25.94
N LYS A 11 -20.38 25.34 25.56
CA LYS A 11 -21.33 24.68 24.64
C LYS A 11 -20.75 24.42 23.24
N HIS A 12 -19.84 25.26 22.75
CA HIS A 12 -19.17 25.08 21.45
C HIS A 12 -17.95 24.15 21.51
N LEU A 13 -17.55 23.74 22.72
CA LEU A 13 -16.48 22.78 22.96
C LEU A 13 -16.98 21.35 23.14
N ASP A 14 -18.25 21.05 22.83
CA ASP A 14 -18.78 19.68 22.89
C ASP A 14 -17.93 18.74 22.03
N THR A 15 -17.37 17.72 22.69
CA THR A 15 -16.42 16.77 22.11
C THR A 15 -17.08 15.45 21.71
N ARG A 16 -18.37 15.24 22.00
CA ARG A 16 -19.07 13.96 21.75
C ARG A 16 -19.04 13.53 20.29
N ASP A 17 -19.25 14.47 19.37
CA ASP A 17 -19.17 14.20 17.93
C ASP A 17 -17.75 13.86 17.48
N LEU A 18 -16.74 14.50 18.06
CA LEU A 18 -15.34 14.19 17.77
C LEU A 18 -14.96 12.80 18.25
N ILE A 19 -15.41 12.40 19.44
CA ILE A 19 -15.18 11.05 19.97
C ILE A 19 -15.84 10.00 19.07
N THR A 20 -17.06 10.25 18.62
CA THR A 20 -17.76 9.36 17.68
C THR A 20 -17.00 9.24 16.35
N LYS A 21 -16.53 10.36 15.79
CA LYS A 21 -15.71 10.37 14.57
C LYS A 21 -14.37 9.67 14.73
N ILE A 22 -13.72 9.81 15.88
CA ILE A 22 -12.46 9.10 16.18
C ILE A 22 -12.68 7.59 16.12
N ARG A 23 -13.71 7.08 16.80
CA ARG A 23 -14.04 5.64 16.76
C ARG A 23 -14.35 5.15 15.35
N GLN A 24 -15.06 5.96 14.57
CA GLN A 24 -15.30 5.66 13.15
C GLN A 24 -13.98 5.58 12.38
N TYR A 25 -13.08 6.55 12.54
CA TYR A 25 -11.80 6.57 11.83
C TYR A 25 -10.83 5.49 12.31
N GLU A 26 -10.89 5.06 13.57
CA GLU A 26 -10.19 3.87 14.07
C GLU A 26 -10.67 2.62 13.33
N SER A 27 -11.99 2.45 13.18
CA SER A 27 -12.57 1.33 12.44
C SER A 27 -12.20 1.37 10.95
N GLU A 28 -12.26 2.55 10.31
CA GLU A 28 -11.85 2.74 8.92
C GLU A 28 -10.36 2.41 8.72
N LEU A 29 -9.50 2.85 9.64
CA LEU A 29 -8.07 2.55 9.60
C LEU A 29 -7.81 1.05 9.80
N GLU A 30 -8.46 0.42 10.76
CA GLU A 30 -8.32 -1.02 10.99
C GLU A 30 -8.72 -1.82 9.74
N LYS A 31 -9.83 -1.44 9.11
CA LYS A 31 -10.27 -2.05 7.85
C LYS A 31 -9.23 -1.85 6.74
N ALA A 32 -8.74 -0.63 6.55
CA ALA A 32 -7.74 -0.35 5.52
C ALA A 32 -6.46 -1.18 5.70
N LEU A 33 -5.98 -1.30 6.95
CA LEU A 33 -4.81 -2.12 7.29
C LEU A 33 -5.05 -3.61 7.03
N LYS A 34 -6.23 -4.12 7.37
CA LYS A 34 -6.62 -5.51 7.09
C LYS A 34 -6.68 -5.79 5.59
N ASP A 35 -7.28 -4.87 4.82
CA ASP A 35 -7.38 -4.98 3.36
C ASP A 35 -5.99 -4.97 2.72
N GLU A 36 -5.10 -4.06 3.14
CA GLU A 36 -3.71 -4.01 2.67
C GLU A 36 -2.95 -5.31 2.99
N MET A 37 -3.04 -5.80 4.23
CA MET A 37 -2.38 -7.05 4.63
C MET A 37 -2.90 -8.25 3.83
N SER A 38 -4.21 -8.36 3.67
CA SER A 38 -4.86 -9.41 2.88
C SER A 38 -4.39 -9.37 1.43
N PHE A 39 -4.36 -8.18 0.82
CA PHE A 39 -3.88 -8.00 -0.55
C PHE A 39 -2.41 -8.42 -0.71
N LYS A 40 -1.53 -8.02 0.21
CA LYS A 40 -0.12 -8.41 0.20
C LYS A 40 0.05 -9.91 0.37
N ALA A 41 -0.72 -10.55 1.26
CA ALA A 41 -0.66 -12.00 1.48
C ALA A 41 -1.08 -12.78 0.22
N GLN A 42 -2.19 -12.39 -0.41
CA GLN A 42 -2.69 -13.03 -1.63
C GLN A 42 -1.73 -12.87 -2.82
N ASN A 43 -0.97 -11.78 -2.86
CA ASN A 43 -0.09 -11.45 -3.99
C ASN A 43 1.41 -11.56 -3.68
N HIS A 44 1.79 -12.21 -2.58
CA HIS A 44 3.19 -12.25 -2.09
C HIS A 44 4.21 -12.69 -3.16
N GLN A 45 3.83 -13.61 -4.06
CA GLN A 45 4.70 -14.11 -5.14
C GLN A 45 5.02 -13.07 -6.21
N TYR A 46 4.22 -12.01 -6.29
CA TYR A 46 4.35 -10.91 -7.25
C TYR A 46 4.97 -9.65 -6.61
N LEU A 47 5.43 -9.73 -5.36
CA LEU A 47 6.06 -8.61 -4.66
C LEU A 47 7.58 -8.65 -4.82
N GLY A 48 8.20 -7.47 -4.86
CA GLY A 48 9.66 -7.31 -4.84
C GLY A 48 10.17 -6.15 -5.67
N SER A 49 11.42 -5.76 -5.43
CA SER A 49 12.18 -4.83 -6.27
C SER A 49 12.77 -5.59 -7.47
N GLY A 50 12.39 -5.22 -8.69
CA GLY A 50 12.76 -5.95 -9.90
C GLY A 50 11.88 -7.18 -10.12
N ASP A 51 12.37 -8.24 -10.76
CA ASP A 51 11.57 -9.44 -11.02
C ASP A 51 11.12 -10.13 -9.72
N CYS A 52 9.80 -10.33 -9.58
CA CYS A 52 9.22 -11.03 -8.44
C CYS A 52 9.52 -12.55 -8.47
N SER A 53 9.19 -13.25 -7.38
CA SER A 53 9.47 -14.69 -7.24
C SER A 53 8.90 -15.52 -8.39
N LYS A 54 7.65 -15.23 -8.82
CA LYS A 54 7.02 -15.97 -9.92
C LYS A 54 7.72 -15.72 -11.26
N ILE A 55 8.18 -14.50 -11.54
CA ILE A 55 8.93 -14.19 -12.76
C ILE A 55 10.30 -14.88 -12.74
N LYS A 56 11.00 -14.84 -11.60
CA LYS A 56 12.29 -15.52 -11.43
C LYS A 56 12.17 -17.02 -11.65
N GLN A 57 11.08 -17.63 -11.18
CA GLN A 57 10.78 -19.03 -11.42
C GLN A 57 10.63 -19.31 -12.93
N ILE A 58 9.78 -18.55 -13.63
CA ILE A 58 9.53 -18.75 -15.06
C ILE A 58 10.82 -18.53 -15.88
N LEU A 59 11.61 -17.49 -15.55
CA LEU A 59 12.90 -17.25 -16.20
C LEU A 59 13.89 -18.40 -15.96
N GLY A 60 13.90 -19.00 -14.77
CA GLY A 60 14.73 -20.16 -14.47
C GLY A 60 14.33 -21.39 -15.29
N GLU A 61 13.03 -21.66 -15.40
CA GLU A 61 12.47 -22.74 -16.22
C GLU A 61 12.79 -22.53 -17.71
N LEU A 62 12.63 -21.31 -18.22
CA LEU A 62 12.99 -20.94 -19.59
C LEU A 62 14.49 -21.09 -19.84
N ASN A 63 15.34 -20.70 -18.90
CA ASN A 63 16.79 -20.83 -19.05
C ASN A 63 17.22 -22.31 -19.13
N ALA A 64 16.54 -23.20 -18.41
CA ALA A 64 16.77 -24.65 -18.51
C ALA A 64 16.32 -25.23 -19.86
N GLN A 65 15.32 -24.61 -20.50
CA GLN A 65 14.80 -24.99 -21.82
C GLN A 65 15.44 -24.19 -22.98
N ALA A 66 16.46 -23.37 -22.69
CA ALA A 66 17.08 -22.53 -23.70
C ALA A 66 17.69 -23.39 -24.82
N PRO A 67 17.53 -23.00 -26.11
CA PRO A 67 18.08 -23.75 -27.24
C PRO A 67 19.58 -24.00 -27.11
N GLU A 68 20.05 -25.16 -27.57
CA GLU A 68 21.49 -25.45 -27.58
C GLU A 68 22.23 -24.68 -28.67
N THR A 69 21.52 -24.36 -29.76
CA THR A 69 22.06 -23.66 -30.93
C THR A 69 21.30 -22.38 -31.21
N ASN A 70 22.00 -21.37 -31.73
CA ASN A 70 21.42 -20.13 -32.18
C ASN A 70 20.78 -20.30 -33.57
N GLY A 71 20.08 -19.27 -34.07
CA GLY A 71 19.45 -19.28 -35.40
C GLY A 71 20.40 -19.50 -36.59
N ALA A 72 21.72 -19.55 -36.36
CA ALA A 72 22.75 -19.88 -37.34
C ALA A 72 23.37 -21.28 -37.13
N GLY A 73 22.79 -22.12 -36.26
CA GLY A 73 23.25 -23.49 -35.98
C GLY A 73 24.51 -23.59 -35.12
N LYS A 74 25.04 -22.48 -34.59
CA LYS A 74 26.19 -22.48 -33.68
C LYS A 74 25.72 -22.65 -32.24
N LYS A 75 26.53 -23.31 -31.39
CA LYS A 75 26.24 -23.44 -29.96
C LYS A 75 26.04 -22.06 -29.33
N MET A 76 24.93 -21.87 -28.60
CA MET A 76 24.63 -20.58 -27.97
C MET A 76 25.70 -20.21 -26.94
N THR A 77 26.19 -18.99 -27.03
CA THR A 77 27.02 -18.38 -25.98
C THR A 77 26.15 -17.92 -24.81
N ILE A 78 26.76 -17.56 -23.68
CA ILE A 78 26.04 -16.98 -22.53
C ILE A 78 25.31 -15.70 -22.96
N ALA A 79 25.95 -14.85 -23.75
CA ALA A 79 25.34 -13.62 -24.27
C ALA A 79 24.14 -13.89 -25.19
N ASP A 80 24.21 -14.95 -26.02
CA ASP A 80 23.07 -15.36 -26.85
C ASP A 80 21.90 -15.83 -25.98
N LYS A 81 22.18 -16.55 -24.88
CA LYS A 81 21.15 -17.03 -23.95
C LYS A 81 20.47 -15.89 -23.23
N ASP A 82 21.23 -14.91 -22.77
CA ASP A 82 20.68 -13.70 -22.15
C ASP A 82 19.81 -12.92 -23.13
N ALA A 83 20.27 -12.74 -24.38
CA ALA A 83 19.48 -12.08 -25.43
C ALA A 83 18.18 -12.85 -25.75
N TRP A 84 18.23 -14.18 -25.74
CA TRP A 84 17.05 -15.02 -25.93
C TRP A 84 16.06 -14.89 -24.75
N LEU A 85 16.54 -14.93 -23.50
CA LEU A 85 15.70 -14.73 -22.30
C LEU A 85 15.04 -13.36 -22.29
N VAL A 86 15.73 -12.31 -22.77
CA VAL A 86 15.16 -10.98 -22.92
C VAL A 86 14.00 -10.99 -23.93
N ARG A 87 14.13 -11.68 -25.07
CA ARG A 87 13.04 -11.83 -26.04
C ARG A 87 11.86 -12.61 -25.48
N GLN A 88 12.11 -13.63 -24.65
CA GLN A 88 11.04 -14.39 -24.01
C GLN A 88 10.16 -13.54 -23.09
N ARG A 89 10.65 -12.40 -22.56
CA ARG A 89 9.80 -11.48 -21.79
C ARG A 89 8.61 -10.93 -22.57
N THR A 90 8.69 -10.90 -23.90
CA THR A 90 7.59 -10.48 -24.79
C THR A 90 6.98 -11.64 -25.57
N GLU A 91 7.77 -12.65 -25.92
CA GLU A 91 7.33 -13.77 -26.76
C GLU A 91 6.65 -14.88 -25.94
N ASN A 92 7.06 -15.08 -24.68
CA ASN A 92 6.46 -16.08 -23.82
C ASN A 92 5.22 -15.49 -23.12
N LYS A 93 4.06 -16.09 -23.39
CA LYS A 93 2.77 -15.66 -22.84
C LYS A 93 2.73 -15.72 -21.31
N GLU A 94 3.20 -16.80 -20.70
CA GLU A 94 3.17 -16.94 -19.23
C GLU A 94 4.07 -15.88 -18.55
N LEU A 95 5.27 -15.66 -19.08
CA LEU A 95 6.20 -14.67 -18.56
C LEU A 95 5.67 -13.23 -18.72
N SER A 96 5.13 -12.89 -19.89
CA SER A 96 4.56 -11.57 -20.15
C SER A 96 3.33 -11.28 -19.28
N GLU A 97 2.44 -12.26 -19.10
CA GLU A 97 1.30 -12.18 -18.18
C GLU A 97 1.75 -12.02 -16.72
N ALA A 98 2.78 -12.75 -16.29
CA ALA A 98 3.35 -12.61 -14.95
C ALA A 98 3.96 -11.22 -14.71
N ILE A 99 4.68 -10.67 -15.71
CA ILE A 99 5.20 -9.29 -15.67
C ILE A 99 4.06 -8.28 -15.56
N GLN A 100 3.01 -8.43 -16.36
CA GLN A 100 1.86 -7.54 -16.32
C GLN A 100 1.14 -7.61 -14.97
N LYS A 101 0.94 -8.81 -14.43
CA LYS A 101 0.34 -9.02 -13.12
C LYS A 101 1.19 -8.41 -12.01
N GLN A 102 2.51 -8.53 -12.05
CA GLN A 102 3.39 -7.84 -11.09
C GLN A 102 3.19 -6.32 -11.13
N ARG A 103 3.11 -5.71 -12.33
CA ARG A 103 2.86 -4.26 -12.45
C ARG A 103 1.51 -3.86 -11.88
N GLN A 104 0.47 -4.65 -12.12
CA GLN A 104 -0.86 -4.42 -11.55
C GLN A 104 -0.85 -4.52 -10.02
N VAL A 105 -0.21 -5.55 -9.48
CA VAL A 105 -0.06 -5.75 -8.03
C VAL A 105 0.70 -4.60 -7.38
N ALA A 106 1.79 -4.14 -8.00
CA ALA A 106 2.56 -3.00 -7.50
C ALA A 106 1.69 -1.73 -7.43
N PHE A 107 0.96 -1.42 -8.50
CA PHE A 107 0.04 -0.27 -8.53
C PHE A 107 -1.05 -0.36 -7.46
N LEU A 108 -1.66 -1.54 -7.28
CA LEU A 108 -2.71 -1.74 -6.27
C LEU A 108 -2.17 -1.67 -4.84
N ILE A 109 -0.93 -2.10 -4.59
CA ILE A 109 -0.29 -1.92 -3.28
C ILE A 109 -0.07 -0.45 -2.95
N ASP A 110 0.34 0.34 -3.93
CA ASP A 110 0.49 1.78 -3.74
C ASP A 110 -0.86 2.42 -3.39
N ASP A 111 -1.94 2.04 -4.08
CA ASP A 111 -3.30 2.47 -3.76
C ASP A 111 -3.73 2.07 -2.32
N HIS A 112 -3.49 0.83 -1.92
CA HIS A 112 -3.76 0.38 -0.54
C HIS A 112 -2.94 1.17 0.49
N THR A 113 -1.66 1.42 0.21
CA THR A 113 -0.77 2.20 1.08
C THR A 113 -1.29 3.63 1.24
N ILE A 114 -1.70 4.27 0.15
CA ILE A 114 -2.29 5.61 0.16
C ILE A 114 -3.58 5.63 1.00
N LYS A 115 -4.46 4.64 0.85
CA LYS A 115 -5.70 4.53 1.65
C LYS A 115 -5.40 4.43 3.15
N CYS A 116 -4.44 3.60 3.54
CA CYS A 116 -3.99 3.48 4.92
C CYS A 116 -3.44 4.81 5.45
N ASP A 117 -2.58 5.49 4.68
CA ASP A 117 -1.99 6.75 5.10
C ASP A 117 -3.02 7.88 5.22
N MET A 118 -4.00 7.93 4.32
CA MET A 118 -5.11 8.86 4.41
C MET A 118 -5.98 8.62 5.64
N ALA A 119 -6.28 7.34 5.95
CA ALA A 119 -7.02 6.98 7.16
C ALA A 119 -6.25 7.36 8.43
N LYS A 120 -4.93 7.07 8.50
CA LYS A 120 -4.05 7.48 9.61
C LYS A 120 -4.05 8.99 9.81
N ARG A 121 -3.86 9.77 8.73
CA ARG A 121 -3.83 11.24 8.79
C ARG A 121 -5.15 11.81 9.29
N ARG A 122 -6.28 11.27 8.82
CA ARG A 122 -7.62 11.72 9.25
C ARG A 122 -7.86 11.43 10.74
N LEU A 123 -7.49 10.24 11.20
CA LEU A 123 -7.57 9.87 12.62
C LEU A 123 -6.69 10.78 13.47
N ALA A 124 -5.41 10.92 13.12
CA ALA A 124 -4.45 11.75 13.84
C ALA A 124 -4.88 13.22 13.92
N GLY A 125 -5.38 13.78 12.82
CA GLY A 125 -5.90 15.15 12.80
C GLY A 125 -7.11 15.33 13.73
N THR A 126 -8.02 14.36 13.75
CA THR A 126 -9.22 14.42 14.62
C THR A 126 -8.85 14.28 16.09
N ILE A 127 -7.88 13.40 16.42
CA ILE A 127 -7.32 13.28 17.78
C ILE A 127 -6.67 14.59 18.22
N ALA A 128 -5.90 15.25 17.33
CA ALA A 128 -5.28 16.53 17.65
C ALA A 128 -6.33 17.61 17.97
N VAL A 129 -7.42 17.68 17.18
CA VAL A 129 -8.53 18.60 17.46
C VAL A 129 -9.21 18.31 18.80
N LEU A 130 -9.43 17.03 19.11
CA LEU A 130 -9.97 16.63 20.42
C LEU A 130 -9.04 17.08 21.55
N ALA A 131 -7.74 16.81 21.44
CA ALA A 131 -6.75 17.21 22.44
C ALA A 131 -6.74 18.73 22.69
N LEU A 132 -6.80 19.53 21.62
CA LEU A 132 -6.89 20.99 21.72
C LEU A 132 -8.16 21.45 22.44
N LYS A 133 -9.32 20.87 22.10
CA LYS A 133 -10.58 21.19 22.81
C LYS A 133 -10.54 20.77 24.27
N THR A 134 -9.95 19.63 24.59
CA THR A 134 -9.76 19.18 25.97
C THR A 134 -8.87 20.15 26.75
N GLN A 135 -7.79 20.67 26.15
CA GLN A 135 -6.94 21.69 26.78
C GLN A 135 -7.70 23.00 27.01
N GLN A 136 -8.52 23.44 26.04
CA GLN A 136 -9.37 24.62 26.19
C GLN A 136 -10.38 24.45 27.34
N LEU A 137 -11.01 23.28 27.45
CA LEU A 137 -11.90 22.96 28.55
C LEU A 137 -11.17 23.00 29.90
N ALA A 138 -9.98 22.41 29.99
CA ALA A 138 -9.18 22.41 31.22
C ALA A 138 -8.78 23.83 31.64
N PHE A 139 -8.33 24.66 30.68
CA PHE A 139 -8.02 26.06 30.92
C PHE A 139 -9.22 26.82 31.49
N LEU A 140 -10.39 26.70 30.84
CA LEU A 140 -11.63 27.34 31.28
C LEU A 140 -12.11 26.79 32.64
N ALA A 141 -11.86 25.53 32.97
CA ALA A 141 -12.24 24.96 34.26
C ALA A 141 -11.34 25.46 35.41
N SER A 142 -10.08 25.77 35.12
CA SER A 142 -9.09 26.27 36.09
C SER A 142 -9.13 27.79 36.34
N SER A 143 -9.90 28.54 35.53
CA SER A 143 -10.06 30.00 35.59
C SER A 143 -11.45 30.43 36.01
#